data_AF-A0A0D0YUA5-F1
#
_entry.id   AF-A0A0D0YUA5-F1
#
_cell.length_a   1.000
_cell.length_b   1.000
_cell.length_c   1.000
_cell.angle_alpha   90.00
_cell.angle_beta   90.00
_cell.angle_gamma   90.00
#
_symmetry.space_group_name_H-M   'P 1'
#
loop_
_entity.id
_entity.type
_entity.pdbx_description
1 polymer ?
#
loop_
_entity_poly.entity_id
_entity_poly.type
_entity_poly.pdbx_seq_one_letter_code
_entity_poly.pdbx_strand_id
1 'polypeptide(L)'
;MIKQPAYALLSVLIVMGLVTTIDLIRYRQYSQQRQIYTRLQNELVCQTMVSLADKSKPSDIFNTGTVKIDTSGSSKVELKNGFVYQISQTEEGS
;
A
#
# COMPACT_ATOMS: atom_id res chain seq x y z
N MET A 1 -40.08 -25.80 -33.30
CA MET A 1 -39.83 -24.39 -32.92
C MET A 1 -39.40 -24.28 -31.45
N ILE A 2 -38.31 -24.92 -31.02
CA ILE A 2 -37.83 -24.89 -29.61
C ILE A 2 -36.45 -24.19 -29.48
N LYS A 3 -35.87 -23.71 -30.58
CA LYS A 3 -34.49 -23.17 -30.60
C LYS A 3 -34.35 -21.76 -30.00
N GLN A 4 -35.40 -20.95 -30.01
CA GLN A 4 -35.36 -19.56 -29.51
C GLN A 4 -35.06 -19.41 -28.00
N PRO A 5 -35.69 -20.17 -27.08
CA PRO A 5 -35.38 -20.05 -25.65
C PRO A 5 -33.97 -20.53 -25.29
N ALA A 6 -33.45 -21.54 -25.98
CA ALA A 6 -32.08 -22.02 -25.77
C ALA A 6 -31.03 -20.96 -26.17
N TYR A 7 -31.25 -20.27 -27.29
CA TYR A 7 -30.39 -19.15 -27.70
C TYR A 7 -30.45 -17.95 -26.74
N ALA A 8 -31.64 -17.64 -26.23
CA ALA A 8 -31.81 -16.56 -25.24
C ALA A 8 -31.15 -16.90 -23.89
N LEU A 9 -31.22 -18.15 -23.44
CA LEU A 9 -30.53 -18.57 -22.22
C LEU A 9 -29.01 -18.56 -22.39
N LEU A 10 -28.51 -19.01 -23.55
CA LEU A 10 -27.08 -19.00 -23.85
C LEU A 10 -26.51 -17.57 -23.89
N SER A 11 -27.23 -16.62 -24.48
CA SER A 11 -26.78 -15.22 -24.52
C SER A 11 -26.74 -14.58 -23.14
N VAL A 12 -27.74 -14.84 -22.29
CA VAL A 12 -27.73 -14.38 -20.89
C VAL A 12 -26.54 -14.95 -20.12
N LEU A 13 -26.24 -16.24 -20.31
CA LEU A 13 -25.12 -16.90 -19.65
C LEU A 13 -23.76 -16.32 -20.07
N ILE A 14 -23.59 -16.00 -21.36
CA ILE A 14 -22.40 -15.32 -21.88
C ILE A 14 -22.27 -13.92 -21.28
N VAL A 15 -23.34 -13.13 -21.28
CA VAL A 15 -23.32 -11.77 -20.72
C VAL A 15 -23.00 -11.80 -19.22
N MET A 16 -23.61 -12.72 -18.47
CA MET A 16 -23.36 -12.88 -17.04
C MET A 16 -21.91 -13.27 -16.76
N GLY A 17 -21.33 -14.17 -17.57
CA GLY A 17 -19.91 -14.53 -17.48
C GLY A 17 -18.97 -13.35 -17.77
N LEU A 18 -19.27 -12.55 -18.79
CA LEU A 18 -18.49 -11.35 -19.12
C LEU A 18 -18.55 -10.28 -18.02
N VAL A 19 -19.74 -10.01 -17.46
CA VAL A 19 -19.90 -9.06 -16.35
C VAL A 19 -19.13 -9.53 -15.11
N THR A 20 -19.29 -10.81 -14.74
CA THR A 20 -18.64 -11.37 -13.55
C THR A 20 -17.11 -11.34 -13.68
N THR A 21 -16.57 -11.61 -14.87
CA THR A 21 -15.12 -11.55 -15.11
C THR A 21 -14.58 -10.13 -15.04
N ILE A 22 -15.30 -9.14 -15.59
CA ILE A 22 -14.92 -7.72 -15.48
C ILE A 22 -14.90 -7.26 -14.02
N ASP A 23 -15.92 -7.61 -13.24
CA ASP A 23 -15.99 -7.26 -11.82
C ASP A 23 -14.85 -7.90 -11.03
N LEU A 24 -14.51 -9.16 -11.33
CA LEU A 24 -13.39 -9.84 -10.70
C LEU A 24 -12.05 -9.14 -11.00
N ILE A 25 -11.84 -8.72 -12.26
CA ILE A 25 -10.62 -8.01 -12.67
C ILE A 25 -10.55 -6.65 -11.98
N ARG A 26 -11.64 -5.87 -11.97
CA ARG A 26 -11.70 -4.59 -11.28
C ARG A 26 -11.41 -4.75 -9.79
N TYR A 27 -12.03 -5.74 -9.14
CA TYR A 27 -11.80 -6.00 -7.72
C TYR A 27 -10.31 -6.27 -7.43
N ARG A 28 -9.65 -7.09 -8.25
CA ARG A 28 -8.21 -7.35 -8.12
C ARG A 28 -7.38 -6.09 -8.30
N GLN A 29 -7.69 -5.28 -9.32
CA GLN A 29 -7.01 -4.02 -9.56
C GLN A 29 -7.15 -3.05 -8.39
N TYR A 30 -8.37 -2.88 -7.86
CA TYR A 30 -8.61 -2.04 -6.68
C TYR A 30 -7.87 -2.55 -5.45
N SER A 31 -7.86 -3.87 -5.22
CA SER A 31 -7.12 -4.46 -4.11
C SER A 31 -5.62 -4.19 -4.22
N GLN A 32 -5.04 -4.34 -5.41
CA GLN A 32 -3.61 -4.06 -5.66
C GLN A 32 -3.30 -2.58 -5.50
N GLN A 33 -4.12 -1.69 -6.08
CA GLN A 33 -3.96 -0.26 -5.92
C GLN A 33 -4.03 0.16 -4.45
N ARG A 34 -4.99 -0.36 -3.69
CA ARG A 34 -5.13 -0.06 -2.26
C ARG A 34 -3.89 -0.48 -1.46
N GLN A 35 -3.30 -1.63 -1.77
CA GLN A 35 -2.04 -2.06 -1.15
C GLN A 35 -0.89 -1.11 -1.46
N ILE A 36 -0.75 -0.70 -2.73
CA ILE A 36 0.29 0.24 -3.17
C ILE A 36 0.11 1.60 -2.47
N TYR A 37 -1.10 2.16 -2.48
CA TYR A 37 -1.38 3.44 -1.81
C TYR A 37 -1.13 3.38 -0.31
N THR A 38 -1.53 2.30 0.36
CA THR A 38 -1.28 2.14 1.80
C THR A 38 0.22 2.08 2.09
N ARG A 39 0.99 1.38 1.25
CA ARG A 39 2.45 1.31 1.38
C ARG A 39 3.09 2.68 1.15
N LEU A 40 2.69 3.38 0.09
CA LEU A 40 3.21 4.71 -0.24
C LEU A 40 2.87 5.73 0.85
N GLN A 41 1.64 5.69 1.37
CA GLN A 41 1.21 6.55 2.47
C GLN A 41 2.06 6.30 3.71
N ASN A 42 2.28 5.03 4.08
CA ASN A 42 3.14 4.69 5.21
C ASN A 42 4.58 5.17 5.00
N GLU A 43 5.13 5.03 3.79
CA GLU A 43 6.48 5.50 3.47
C GLU A 43 6.60 7.03 3.57
N LEU A 44 5.63 7.78 3.04
CA LEU A 44 5.60 9.24 3.18
C LEU A 44 5.47 9.67 4.64
N VAL A 45 4.66 8.96 5.44
CA VAL A 45 4.56 9.22 6.88
C VAL A 45 5.91 8.95 7.57
N CYS A 46 6.62 7.88 7.21
CA CYS A 46 7.95 7.61 7.75
C CYS A 46 8.96 8.70 7.36
N GLN A 47 8.99 9.14 6.10
CA GLN A 47 9.88 10.20 5.63
C GLN A 47 9.61 11.53 6.33
N THR A 48 8.33 11.90 6.48
CA THR A 48 7.96 13.13 7.19
C THR A 48 8.32 13.06 8.67
N MET A 49 8.13 11.92 9.33
CA MET A 49 8.60 11.72 10.71
C MET A 49 10.10 11.87 10.84
N VAL A 50 10.89 11.30 9.92
CA VAL A 50 12.35 11.43 9.94
C VAL A 50 12.79 12.87 9.68
N SER A 51 12.09 13.58 8.79
CA SER A 51 12.36 15.00 8.54
C SER A 51 12.00 15.89 9.74
N LEU A 52 11.00 15.51 10.53
CA LEU A 52 10.56 16.25 11.71
C LEU A 52 11.29 15.82 12.98
N ALA A 53 11.89 14.63 12.99
CA ALA A 53 12.60 14.10 14.13
C ALA A 53 13.82 14.96 14.45
N ASP A 54 13.92 15.34 15.72
CA ASP A 54 15.08 16.07 16.21
C ASP A 54 16.29 15.12 16.24
N LYS A 55 17.24 15.35 15.32
CA LYS A 55 18.47 14.54 15.18
C LYS A 55 19.35 14.53 16.43
N SER A 56 19.11 15.42 17.39
CA SER A 56 19.82 15.45 18.67
C SER A 56 19.30 14.43 19.69
N LYS A 57 18.11 13.84 19.46
CA LYS A 57 17.49 12.88 20.38
C LYS A 57 17.59 11.46 19.83
N PRO A 58 17.93 10.47 20.68
CA PRO A 58 18.05 9.07 20.26
C PRO A 58 16.70 8.45 19.85
N SER A 59 15.59 9.04 20.30
CA SER A 59 14.25 8.61 19.91
C SER A 59 13.28 9.78 19.94
N ASP A 60 12.42 9.86 18.92
CA ASP A 60 11.32 10.81 18.87
C ASP A 60 9.98 10.08 18.71
N ILE A 61 9.01 10.45 19.53
CA ILE A 61 7.72 9.76 19.64
C ILE A 61 6.65 10.63 18.99
N PHE A 62 6.11 10.16 17.87
CA PHE A 62 5.00 10.78 17.18
C PHE A 62 3.68 10.05 17.47
N ASN A 63 2.55 10.74 17.31
CA ASN A 63 1.24 10.09 17.51
C ASN A 63 0.99 8.95 16.50
N THR A 64 1.68 8.96 15.37
CA THR A 64 1.55 7.95 14.30
C THR A 64 2.60 6.83 14.38
N GLY A 65 3.65 6.97 15.21
CA GLY A 65 4.75 6.01 15.29
C GLY A 65 5.95 6.54 16.08
N THR A 66 7.00 5.74 16.20
CA THR A 66 8.26 6.13 16.87
C THR A 66 9.41 6.09 15.89
N VAL A 67 10.26 7.11 15.93
CA VAL A 67 11.54 7.14 15.23
C VAL A 67 12.64 6.83 16.24
N LYS A 68 13.45 5.81 15.96
CA LYS A 68 14.66 5.49 16.74
C LYS A 68 15.86 5.75 15.84
N ILE A 69 16.76 6.61 16.30
CA ILE A 69 17.99 6.95 15.59
C ILE A 69 19.09 6.14 16.27
N ASP A 70 19.67 5.18 15.54
CA ASP A 70 20.77 4.38 16.06
C ASP A 70 22.08 5.18 16.00
N THR A 71 22.99 4.90 16.93
CA THR A 71 24.31 5.55 17.05
C THR A 71 25.21 5.40 15.81
N SER A 72 24.82 4.55 14.86
CA SER A 72 25.48 4.29 13.58
C SER A 72 24.92 5.14 12.41
N GLY A 73 24.03 6.10 12.68
CA GLY A 73 23.41 6.94 11.63
C GLY A 73 22.23 6.30 10.89
N SER A 74 21.89 5.04 11.19
CA SER A 74 20.71 4.37 10.66
C SER A 74 19.46 4.75 11.46
N SER A 75 18.43 5.25 10.76
CA SER A 75 17.15 5.62 11.39
C SER A 75 16.11 4.55 11.14
N LYS A 76 15.54 3.97 12.20
CA LYS A 76 14.44 3.02 12.15
C LYS A 76 13.14 3.71 12.56
N VAL A 77 12.19 3.77 11.65
CA VAL A 77 10.84 4.28 11.91
C VAL A 77 9.90 3.09 12.07
N GLU A 78 9.15 3.07 13.16
CA GLU A 78 8.14 2.08 13.45
C GLU A 78 6.79 2.78 13.61
N LEU A 79 5.89 2.57 12.65
CA LEU A 79 4.54 3.11 12.68
C LEU A 79 3.65 2.24 13.60
N LYS A 80 2.62 2.84 14.21
CA LYS A 80 1.65 2.13 15.07
C LYS A 80 0.93 0.97 14.38
N ASN A 81 0.89 0.96 13.05
CA ASN A 81 0.31 -0.12 12.24
C ASN A 81 1.28 -1.30 12.01
N GLY A 82 2.46 -1.31 12.66
CA GLY A 82 3.47 -2.35 12.53
C GLY A 82 4.37 -2.23 11.29
N PHE A 83 4.22 -1.16 10.50
CA PHE A 83 5.09 -0.90 9.36
C PHE A 83 6.44 -0.38 9.84
N VAL A 84 7.51 -1.07 9.43
CA VAL A 84 8.89 -0.74 9.79
C VAL A 84 9.62 -0.25 8.55
N TYR A 85 10.20 0.94 8.64
CA TYR A 85 11.02 1.53 7.59
C TYR A 85 12.42 1.80 8.14
N GLN A 86 13.44 1.25 7.49
CA GLN A 86 14.84 1.43 7.87
C GLN A 86 15.54 2.27 6.81
N ILE A 87 16.07 3.41 7.22
CA ILE A 87 16.89 4.26 6.38
C ILE A 87 18.35 3.91 6.66
N SER A 88 18.97 3.24 5.71
CA SER A 88 20.43 3.20 5.60
C SER A 88 20.84 4.50 4.91
N GLN A 89 21.63 5.35 5.56
CA GLN A 89 22.23 6.49 4.88
C GLN A 89 23.17 5.93 3.80
N THR A 90 22.75 5.98 2.55
CA THR A 90 23.69 6.01 1.42
C THR A 90 24.15 7.46 1.30
N GLU A 91 25.46 7.64 1.32
CA GLU A 91 26.20 8.90 1.43
C GLU A 91 25.61 10.05 0.60
N GLU A 92 25.54 11.22 1.24
CA GLU A 92 25.29 12.51 0.60
C GLU A 92 26.30 12.73 -0.55
N GLY A 93 25.78 13.01 -1.74
CA GLY A 93 26.58 13.43 -2.88
C GLY A 93 27.27 14.76 -2.57
N SER A 94 28.59 14.74 -2.71
CA SER A 94 29.56 15.83 -2.55
C SER A 94 29.32 17.04 -3.45
#